data_AF-A0A931UYH7-F1
#
_entry.id   AF-A0A931UYH7-F1
#
_cell.length_a   1.000
_cell.length_b   1.000
_cell.length_c   1.000
_cell.angle_alpha   90.00
_cell.angle_beta   90.00
_cell.angle_gamma   90.00
#
_symmetry.space_group_name_H-M   'P 1'
#
loop_
_entity.id
_entity.type
_entity.pdbx_description
1 polymer ?
#
loop_
_entity_poly.entity_id
_entity_poly.type
_entity_poly.pdbx_seq_one_letter_code
_entity_poly.pdbx_strand_id
1 'polypeptide(L)'
;MSHWARALVAFVLFAGCAQEPLVTEVPDGGGDDTLVDDTLVTPSDTPPDVGYDATPFPVRRLPCVTRSGLARDLPLETYGALEGEIVSIVPPGHKTCPEGPDHLHMQVLVGSKRYDVAVRIDSDTAPPMALWVQPVAPTLPDPGWATVPYDYERDLGVPSADFAPMARDVLLARLQKELATASRVRIFGRSYTDGTGTHNVHRNGRDRDGVLIIHRGEPDGRDRAIALRFQNQVF
;
A
#
# COMPACT_ATOMS: atom_id res chain seq x y z
N MET A 1 28.32 -24.57 -46.99
CA MET A 1 27.40 -25.69 -46.66
C MET A 1 26.29 -25.13 -45.80
N SER A 2 25.15 -24.96 -46.45
CA SER A 2 23.88 -24.41 -45.97
C SER A 2 23.10 -25.46 -45.19
N HIS A 3 22.54 -25.14 -44.01
CA HIS A 3 21.25 -25.69 -43.59
C HIS A 3 20.55 -24.72 -42.64
N TRP A 4 19.42 -24.21 -43.13
CA TRP A 4 18.39 -23.52 -42.40
C TRP A 4 17.49 -24.56 -41.73
N ALA A 5 16.99 -24.27 -40.52
CA ALA A 5 15.83 -24.97 -39.97
C ALA A 5 14.80 -23.93 -39.50
N ARG A 6 13.64 -23.95 -40.15
CA ARG A 6 12.44 -23.14 -39.90
C ARG A 6 11.34 -24.02 -39.29
N ALA A 7 10.42 -23.35 -38.60
CA ALA A 7 9.03 -23.73 -38.26
C ALA A 7 8.89 -24.72 -37.07
N LEU A 8 7.88 -24.61 -36.20
CA LEU A 8 6.48 -24.22 -36.41
C LEU A 8 5.94 -23.39 -35.23
N VAL A 9 5.05 -22.43 -35.54
CA VAL A 9 4.14 -21.78 -34.59
C VAL A 9 2.76 -22.42 -34.78
N ALA A 10 2.18 -22.94 -33.70
CA ALA A 10 0.79 -23.41 -33.69
C ALA A 10 -0.10 -22.31 -33.09
N PHE A 11 -0.97 -21.75 -33.92
CA PHE A 11 -2.09 -20.89 -33.49
C PHE A 11 -3.30 -21.79 -33.22
N VAL A 12 -3.83 -21.75 -31.99
CA VAL A 12 -5.12 -22.35 -31.65
C VAL A 12 -6.10 -21.20 -31.39
N LEU A 13 -7.02 -21.00 -32.33
CA LEU A 13 -8.20 -20.15 -32.19
C LEU A 13 -9.33 -20.98 -31.57
N PHE A 14 -9.72 -20.68 -30.33
CA PHE A 14 -11.00 -21.11 -29.79
C PHE A 14 -12.01 -19.96 -29.92
N ALA A 15 -12.91 -20.11 -30.89
CA ALA A 15 -14.18 -19.39 -30.93
C ALA A 15 -15.16 -20.12 -29.99
N GLY A 16 -15.53 -19.48 -28.89
CA GLY A 16 -16.53 -19.95 -27.94
C GLY A 16 -17.64 -18.92 -27.81
N CYS A 17 -18.87 -19.37 -28.06
CA CYS A 17 -20.06 -18.57 -28.30
C CYS A 17 -20.56 -17.79 -27.08
N ALA A 18 -21.11 -16.60 -27.36
CA ALA A 18 -21.92 -15.82 -26.45
C ALA A 18 -23.27 -16.49 -26.17
N GLN A 19 -23.72 -16.46 -24.92
CA GLN A 19 -25.11 -16.72 -24.54
C GLN A 19 -25.46 -16.01 -23.22
N GLU A 20 -26.24 -14.94 -23.34
CA GLU A 20 -27.18 -14.41 -22.34
C GLU A 20 -28.41 -13.94 -23.14
N PRO A 21 -29.63 -13.77 -22.58
CA PRO A 21 -29.99 -13.76 -21.15
C PRO A 21 -31.23 -14.62 -20.80
N LEU A 22 -31.53 -14.79 -19.51
CA LEU A 22 -32.91 -15.02 -19.08
C LEU A 22 -33.23 -14.12 -17.88
N VAL A 23 -33.81 -12.96 -18.18
CA VAL A 23 -34.47 -12.10 -17.19
C VAL A 23 -35.81 -12.76 -16.87
N THR A 24 -36.02 -13.13 -15.60
CA THR A 24 -37.33 -13.58 -15.13
C THR A 24 -38.03 -12.38 -14.52
N GLU A 25 -39.12 -11.94 -15.14
CA GLU A 25 -40.01 -10.91 -14.64
C GLU A 25 -40.72 -11.40 -13.37
N VAL A 26 -40.73 -10.56 -12.33
CA VAL A 26 -41.55 -10.73 -11.13
C VAL A 26 -42.79 -9.85 -11.31
N PRO A 27 -44.02 -10.35 -11.13
CA PRO A 27 -45.23 -9.57 -11.36
C PRO A 27 -45.51 -8.59 -10.21
N ASP A 28 -45.96 -7.40 -10.60
CA ASP A 28 -46.53 -6.35 -9.76
C ASP A 28 -47.73 -6.86 -8.95
N GLY A 29 -47.67 -6.65 -7.64
CA GLY A 29 -48.80 -6.76 -6.72
C GLY A 29 -49.06 -5.39 -6.09
N GLY A 30 -50.07 -4.69 -6.61
CA GLY A 30 -50.56 -3.43 -6.07
C GLY A 30 -51.46 -3.60 -4.84
N GLY A 31 -51.53 -2.52 -4.05
CA GLY A 31 -52.41 -2.32 -2.89
C GLY A 31 -51.61 -1.73 -1.73
N ASP A 32 -52.04 -0.72 -0.99
CA ASP A 32 -53.18 0.20 -1.02
C ASP A 32 -52.77 1.32 -0.05
N ASP A 33 -53.29 2.52 -0.25
CA ASP A 33 -53.04 3.72 0.54
C ASP A 33 -53.27 3.47 2.05
N THR A 34 -52.46 4.10 2.91
CA THR A 34 -52.89 5.30 3.68
C THR A 34 -51.91 5.64 4.83
N LEU A 35 -51.83 6.95 5.07
CA LEU A 35 -51.42 7.67 6.29
C LEU A 35 -49.94 8.06 6.48
N VAL A 36 -49.64 9.26 5.98
CA VAL A 36 -48.90 10.35 6.65
C VAL A 36 -48.33 10.05 8.04
N ASP A 37 -47.00 10.07 8.15
CA ASP A 37 -46.30 10.68 9.28
C ASP A 37 -45.07 11.46 8.77
N ASP A 38 -45.17 12.77 8.90
CA ASP A 38 -44.16 13.77 8.57
C ASP A 38 -43.13 13.80 9.70
N THR A 39 -42.12 12.93 9.59
CA THR A 39 -40.92 13.02 10.42
C THR A 39 -39.75 13.51 9.58
N LEU A 40 -39.39 14.76 9.84
CA LEU A 40 -38.14 15.43 9.46
C LEU A 40 -36.96 14.46 9.43
N VAL A 41 -36.62 13.98 8.23
CA VAL A 41 -35.35 13.30 7.97
C VAL A 41 -34.27 14.37 7.94
N THR A 42 -33.59 14.55 9.07
CA THR A 42 -32.30 15.23 9.11
C THR A 42 -31.33 14.50 8.18
N PRO A 43 -30.60 15.19 7.29
CA PRO A 43 -29.54 14.54 6.53
C PRO A 43 -28.48 14.06 7.53
N SER A 44 -28.35 12.74 7.63
CA SER A 44 -27.28 12.11 8.39
C SER A 44 -25.99 12.34 7.60
N ASP A 45 -25.16 13.28 8.06
CA ASP A 45 -23.76 13.43 7.68
C ASP A 45 -22.94 12.24 8.22
N THR A 46 -23.28 11.04 7.77
CA THR A 46 -22.43 9.87 7.96
C THR A 46 -21.47 9.82 6.78
N PRO A 47 -20.15 10.01 6.99
CA PRO A 47 -19.17 9.84 5.92
C PRO A 47 -19.29 8.42 5.35
N PRO A 48 -19.00 8.19 4.06
CA PRO A 48 -18.99 6.83 3.52
C PRO A 48 -18.04 5.97 4.35
N ASP A 49 -18.60 4.87 4.86
CA ASP A 49 -17.89 3.84 5.61
C ASP A 49 -16.76 3.29 4.71
N VAL A 50 -15.53 3.74 4.98
CA VAL A 50 -14.33 3.16 4.37
C VAL A 50 -14.11 1.81 5.05
N GLY A 51 -14.87 0.82 4.58
CA GLY A 51 -14.89 -0.53 5.11
C GLY A 51 -13.51 -1.06 5.42
N TYR A 52 -13.22 -1.14 6.72
CA TYR A 52 -12.25 -2.06 7.30
C TYR A 52 -12.93 -2.69 8.50
N ASP A 53 -13.43 -3.90 8.25
CA ASP A 53 -14.04 -4.80 9.22
C ASP A 53 -13.14 -4.95 10.45
N ALA A 54 -13.76 -4.89 11.63
CA ALA A 54 -13.10 -4.72 12.91
C ALA A 54 -12.20 -5.93 13.22
N THR A 55 -10.89 -5.74 13.09
CA THR A 55 -9.91 -6.64 13.69
C THR A 55 -10.04 -6.59 15.23
N PRO A 56 -9.78 -7.69 15.95
CA PRO A 56 -9.97 -7.78 17.42
C PRO A 56 -9.15 -6.77 18.25
N PHE A 57 -8.26 -6.02 17.59
CA PHE A 57 -7.55 -4.87 18.15
C PHE A 57 -7.80 -3.67 17.23
N PRO A 58 -8.60 -2.67 17.63
CA PRO A 58 -8.92 -1.57 16.74
C PRO A 58 -7.67 -0.72 16.53
N VAL A 59 -7.10 -0.79 15.33
CA VAL A 59 -6.06 0.16 14.93
C VAL A 59 -6.72 1.51 14.69
N ARG A 60 -6.25 2.55 15.39
CA ARG A 60 -6.75 3.91 15.17
C ARG A 60 -6.49 4.36 13.73
N ARG A 61 -7.56 4.64 12.98
CA ARG A 61 -7.50 5.30 11.68
C ARG A 61 -8.19 6.67 11.74
N LEU A 62 -7.70 7.60 10.94
CA LEU A 62 -8.23 8.96 10.78
C LEU A 62 -8.48 9.20 9.28
N PRO A 63 -9.41 10.11 8.92
CA PRO A 63 -9.53 10.57 7.54
C PRO A 63 -8.19 11.08 7.02
N CYS A 64 -7.84 10.74 5.77
CA CYS A 64 -6.65 11.27 5.14
C CYS A 64 -6.80 12.77 4.88
N VAL A 65 -5.68 13.51 4.90
CA VAL A 65 -5.63 14.95 4.58
C VAL A 65 -4.92 15.17 3.25
N THR A 66 -5.22 16.26 2.57
CA THR A 66 -4.48 16.70 1.37
C THR A 66 -3.03 17.08 1.70
N ARG A 67 -2.21 17.31 0.66
CA ARG A 67 -0.81 17.76 0.81
C ARG A 67 -0.66 19.09 1.57
N SER A 68 -1.70 19.92 1.65
CA SER A 68 -1.70 21.14 2.45
C SER A 68 -1.87 20.88 3.95
N GLY A 69 -2.44 19.73 4.34
CA GLY A 69 -2.60 19.32 5.73
C GLY A 69 -1.42 18.53 6.32
N LEU A 70 -0.36 18.32 5.53
CA LEU A 70 0.85 17.63 5.97
C LEU A 70 1.86 18.61 6.57
N ALA A 71 2.64 18.14 7.55
CA ALA A 71 3.82 18.85 8.04
C ALA A 71 4.90 18.93 6.94
N ARG A 72 5.88 19.84 7.06
CA ARG A 72 6.86 20.17 5.99
C ARG A 72 8.29 20.30 6.48
N ASP A 73 8.57 19.73 7.64
CA ASP A 73 9.79 19.96 8.42
C ASP A 73 10.73 18.76 8.46
N LEU A 74 10.50 17.73 7.64
CA LEU A 74 11.52 16.72 7.39
C LEU A 74 12.70 17.35 6.63
N PRO A 75 13.95 16.90 6.88
CA PRO A 75 15.09 17.25 6.03
C PRO A 75 14.78 16.93 4.58
N LEU A 76 15.22 17.74 3.62
CA LEU A 76 14.84 17.56 2.22
C LEU A 76 15.74 16.53 1.54
N GLU A 77 15.17 15.69 0.66
CA GLU A 77 15.90 14.82 -0.26
C GLU A 77 16.95 13.89 0.39
N THR A 78 16.77 13.59 1.68
CA THR A 78 17.73 12.90 2.54
C THR A 78 17.21 11.49 2.83
N TYR A 79 18.11 10.51 2.94
CA TYR A 79 17.74 9.17 3.41
C TYR A 79 17.73 9.12 4.93
N GLY A 80 16.69 8.52 5.50
CA GLY A 80 16.57 8.36 6.94
C GLY A 80 15.41 7.48 7.36
N ALA A 81 15.13 7.49 8.65
CA ALA A 81 14.04 6.74 9.27
C ALA A 81 12.93 7.67 9.76
N LEU A 82 11.67 7.39 9.41
CA LEU A 82 10.47 8.03 9.95
C LEU A 82 9.70 7.01 10.78
N GLU A 83 9.36 7.30 12.03
CA GLU A 83 8.55 6.40 12.87
C GLU A 83 7.33 7.09 13.45
N GLY A 84 6.18 6.41 13.38
CA GLY A 84 4.94 6.93 13.93
C GLY A 84 3.78 5.95 13.82
N GLU A 85 2.57 6.45 14.09
CA GLU A 85 1.32 5.69 13.94
C GLU A 85 0.79 5.78 12.51
N ILE A 86 0.34 4.66 11.93
CA ILE A 86 -0.35 4.68 10.64
C ILE A 86 -1.78 5.15 10.88
N VAL A 87 -2.12 6.35 10.42
CA VAL A 87 -3.48 6.90 10.59
C VAL A 87 -4.34 6.79 9.35
N SER A 88 -3.77 6.67 8.14
CA SER A 88 -4.57 6.38 6.94
C SER A 88 -3.78 5.58 5.92
N ILE A 89 -4.46 4.74 5.16
CA ILE A 89 -3.92 4.03 4.00
C ILE A 89 -4.77 4.44 2.80
N VAL A 90 -4.14 5.07 1.82
CA VAL A 90 -4.78 5.66 0.65
C VAL A 90 -4.40 4.80 -0.56
N PRO A 91 -5.38 4.14 -1.20
CA PRO A 91 -5.10 3.30 -2.36
C PRO A 91 -4.62 4.15 -3.56
N PRO A 92 -3.89 3.53 -4.50
CA PRO A 92 -3.51 4.19 -5.74
C PRO A 92 -4.73 4.75 -6.50
N GLY A 93 -4.56 5.93 -7.10
CA GLY A 93 -5.63 6.60 -7.88
C GLY A 93 -6.72 7.29 -7.04
N HIS A 94 -6.56 7.36 -5.71
CA HIS A 94 -7.46 8.14 -4.86
C HIS A 94 -7.36 9.65 -5.17
N LYS A 95 -8.50 10.35 -5.21
CA LYS A 95 -8.59 11.72 -5.78
C LYS A 95 -8.45 12.87 -4.79
N THR A 96 -8.60 12.62 -3.48
CA THR A 96 -8.75 13.69 -2.47
C THR A 96 -7.65 13.73 -1.41
N CYS A 97 -6.71 12.79 -1.48
CA CYS A 97 -5.54 12.70 -0.60
C CYS A 97 -4.30 12.62 -1.49
N PRO A 98 -3.05 12.63 -0.94
CA PRO A 98 -1.85 12.60 -1.77
C PRO A 98 -2.00 11.57 -2.90
N GLU A 99 -1.91 12.07 -4.13
CA GLU A 99 -2.35 11.37 -5.33
C GLU A 99 -1.17 10.73 -6.06
N GLY A 100 -1.45 9.59 -6.69
CA GLY A 100 -0.52 8.89 -7.57
C GLY A 100 -1.16 7.59 -8.07
N PRO A 101 -1.19 7.31 -9.38
CA PRO A 101 -1.75 6.07 -9.89
C PRO A 101 -0.87 4.85 -9.59
N ASP A 102 0.41 5.06 -9.24
CA ASP A 102 1.45 4.04 -9.09
C ASP A 102 1.94 3.88 -7.63
N HIS A 103 1.39 4.64 -6.69
CA HIS A 103 1.75 4.60 -5.28
C HIS A 103 0.55 4.26 -4.39
N LEU A 104 0.79 3.39 -3.41
CA LEU A 104 -0.02 3.34 -2.19
C LEU A 104 0.54 4.40 -1.24
N HIS A 105 -0.32 5.29 -0.75
CA HIS A 105 0.08 6.31 0.21
C HIS A 105 -0.31 5.88 1.62
N MET A 106 0.58 6.11 2.59
CA MET A 106 0.26 6.01 4.01
C MET A 106 0.44 7.37 4.65
N GLN A 107 -0.48 7.73 5.55
CA GLN A 107 -0.29 8.90 6.39
C GLN A 107 0.13 8.45 7.78
N VAL A 108 1.25 8.99 8.23
CA VAL A 108 1.92 8.62 9.47
C VAL A 108 1.89 9.80 10.42
N LEU A 109 1.39 9.57 11.65
CA LEU A 109 1.37 10.55 12.71
C LEU A 109 2.61 10.41 13.60
N VAL A 110 3.42 11.47 13.65
CA VAL A 110 4.62 11.58 14.48
C VAL A 110 4.41 12.72 15.46
N GLY A 111 4.19 12.38 16.74
CA GLY A 111 3.66 13.32 17.70
C GLY A 111 2.29 13.86 17.27
N SER A 112 2.18 15.17 17.01
CA SER A 112 0.97 15.81 16.50
C SER A 112 1.01 16.12 14.99
N LYS A 113 2.11 15.77 14.31
CA LYS A 113 2.35 16.11 12.90
C LYS A 113 2.08 14.91 12.01
N ARG A 114 1.55 15.17 10.82
CA ARG A 114 1.23 14.13 9.84
C ARG A 114 2.13 14.24 8.61
N TYR A 115 2.68 13.12 8.21
CA TYR A 115 3.56 12.99 7.04
C TYR A 115 2.99 11.95 6.07
N ASP A 116 3.28 12.13 4.79
CA ASP A 116 2.93 11.17 3.75
C ASP A 116 4.07 10.17 3.51
N VAL A 117 3.74 8.93 3.17
CA VAL A 117 4.68 7.91 2.75
C VAL A 117 4.17 7.29 1.47
N ALA A 118 4.86 7.50 0.36
CA ALA A 118 4.54 6.86 -0.90
C ALA A 118 5.29 5.54 -1.08
N VAL A 119 4.53 4.45 -1.10
CA VAL A 119 5.01 3.11 -1.44
C VAL A 119 4.68 2.85 -2.90
N ARG A 120 5.71 2.81 -3.75
CA ARG A 120 5.52 2.45 -5.15
C ARG A 120 5.05 1.00 -5.24
N ILE A 121 4.02 0.75 -6.04
CA ILE A 121 3.44 -0.58 -6.27
C ILE A 121 3.50 -1.03 -7.73
N ASP A 122 3.94 -0.13 -8.61
CA ASP A 122 4.07 -0.36 -10.05
C ASP A 122 5.14 0.54 -10.66
N SER A 123 5.64 0.19 -11.84
CA SER A 123 6.48 1.07 -12.65
C SER A 123 6.43 0.70 -14.12
N ASP A 124 6.09 1.67 -14.97
CA ASP A 124 6.13 1.50 -16.42
C ASP A 124 7.56 1.28 -16.96
N THR A 125 8.56 1.62 -16.15
CA THR A 125 10.00 1.57 -16.52
C THR A 125 10.77 0.43 -15.86
N ALA A 126 10.15 -0.31 -14.93
CA ALA A 126 10.80 -1.39 -14.22
C ALA A 126 9.86 -2.60 -14.08
N PRO A 127 10.31 -3.84 -14.40
CA PRO A 127 9.51 -5.05 -14.38
C PRO A 127 8.84 -5.32 -13.01
N PRO A 128 7.81 -6.20 -12.95
CA PRO A 128 6.89 -6.34 -11.80
C PRO A 128 7.57 -6.25 -10.45
N MET A 129 6.96 -5.56 -9.49
CA MET A 129 7.55 -5.45 -8.17
C MET A 129 7.47 -6.79 -7.41
N ALA A 130 8.37 -6.97 -6.46
CA ALA A 130 8.36 -8.07 -5.53
C ALA A 130 8.30 -7.53 -4.10
N LEU A 131 7.62 -8.29 -3.24
CA LEU A 131 7.42 -7.96 -1.84
C LEU A 131 7.88 -9.14 -0.98
N TRP A 132 8.80 -8.85 -0.07
CA TRP A 132 9.30 -9.78 0.92
C TRP A 132 8.78 -9.36 2.29
N VAL A 133 8.30 -10.33 3.08
CA VAL A 133 7.76 -10.10 4.42
C VAL A 133 8.29 -11.17 5.35
N GLN A 134 8.91 -10.77 6.45
CA GLN A 134 9.30 -11.68 7.53
C GLN A 134 9.12 -11.05 8.91
N PRO A 135 8.89 -11.88 9.94
CA PRO A 135 9.02 -11.44 11.32
C PRO A 135 10.44 -10.93 11.61
N VAL A 136 10.54 -9.86 12.38
CA VAL A 136 11.81 -9.32 12.89
C VAL A 136 11.77 -9.19 14.41
N ALA A 137 12.94 -9.12 15.03
CA ALA A 137 13.04 -8.91 16.47
C ALA A 137 12.51 -7.49 16.83
N PRO A 138 11.81 -7.35 17.97
CA PRO A 138 11.07 -6.13 18.33
C PRO A 138 11.94 -4.92 18.71
N THR A 139 13.27 -5.04 18.67
CA THR A 139 14.17 -3.99 19.13
C THR A 139 14.72 -3.22 17.96
N LEU A 140 14.07 -2.11 17.64
CA LEU A 140 14.75 -1.01 16.98
C LEU A 140 14.62 0.25 17.87
N PRO A 141 15.72 0.88 18.32
CA PRO A 141 15.65 2.11 19.12
C PRO A 141 15.02 3.26 18.31
N ASP A 142 14.20 4.11 18.95
CA ASP A 142 13.56 5.30 18.34
C ASP A 142 14.64 6.31 17.93
N PRO A 143 14.86 6.54 16.62
CA PRO A 143 15.93 7.39 16.18
C PRO A 143 15.52 8.87 16.01
N GLY A 144 14.23 9.22 16.10
CA GLY A 144 13.73 10.38 15.37
C GLY A 144 14.04 10.27 13.86
N TRP A 145 14.02 11.38 13.11
CA TRP A 145 14.64 11.37 11.77
C TRP A 145 16.16 11.22 11.92
N ALA A 146 16.66 10.00 11.94
CA ALA A 146 18.10 9.75 11.83
C ALA A 146 18.46 9.53 10.37
N THR A 147 19.48 10.28 9.92
CA THR A 147 20.15 10.01 8.66
C THR A 147 20.97 8.74 8.81
N VAL A 148 20.35 7.60 8.56
CA VAL A 148 20.99 6.29 8.62
C VAL A 148 20.84 5.57 7.29
N PRO A 149 21.94 5.11 6.67
CA PRO A 149 21.83 4.19 5.55
C PRO A 149 21.23 2.88 6.06
N TYR A 150 20.25 2.36 5.34
CA TYR A 150 19.62 1.08 5.64
C TYR A 150 19.63 0.25 4.37
N ASP A 151 20.03 -1.00 4.51
CA ASP A 151 20.15 -1.95 3.42
C ASP A 151 19.62 -3.29 3.93
N TYR A 152 18.49 -3.75 3.41
CA TYR A 152 17.87 -4.96 3.95
C TYR A 152 18.68 -6.23 3.63
N GLU A 153 19.60 -6.22 2.66
CA GLU A 153 20.49 -7.36 2.43
C GLU A 153 21.53 -7.45 3.56
N ARG A 154 22.15 -6.32 3.89
CA ARG A 154 23.13 -6.22 4.99
C ARG A 154 22.48 -6.34 6.37
N ASP A 155 21.39 -5.62 6.58
CA ASP A 155 20.80 -5.39 7.92
C ASP A 155 19.73 -6.43 8.28
N LEU A 156 19.07 -7.05 7.27
CA LEU A 156 18.08 -8.12 7.48
C LEU A 156 18.53 -9.47 6.90
N GLY A 157 19.67 -9.53 6.19
CA GLY A 157 20.18 -10.78 5.61
C GLY A 157 19.33 -11.30 4.45
N VAL A 158 18.63 -10.43 3.72
CA VAL A 158 17.67 -10.83 2.68
C VAL A 158 18.32 -10.85 1.31
N PRO A 159 18.58 -12.03 0.72
CA PRO A 159 19.15 -12.12 -0.61
C PRO A 159 18.12 -11.76 -1.69
N SER A 160 18.62 -11.29 -2.83
CA SER A 160 17.82 -11.05 -4.04
C SER A 160 16.93 -12.25 -4.46
N ALA A 161 17.37 -13.48 -4.22
CA ALA A 161 16.66 -14.68 -4.64
C ALA A 161 15.34 -14.92 -3.87
N ASP A 162 15.17 -14.31 -2.70
CA ASP A 162 13.98 -14.50 -1.86
C ASP A 162 12.76 -13.70 -2.34
N PHE A 163 12.94 -12.87 -3.36
CA PHE A 163 11.89 -12.02 -3.94
C PHE A 163 11.30 -12.63 -5.20
N ALA A 164 10.06 -13.10 -5.10
CA ALA A 164 9.28 -13.53 -6.25
C ALA A 164 8.51 -12.35 -6.90
N PRO A 165 8.53 -12.22 -8.25
CA PRO A 165 7.72 -11.21 -8.94
C PRO A 165 6.23 -11.40 -8.64
N MET A 166 5.52 -10.28 -8.50
CA MET A 166 4.07 -10.27 -8.28
C MET A 166 3.38 -9.39 -9.32
N ALA A 167 2.16 -9.80 -9.70
CA ALA A 167 1.25 -8.89 -10.39
C ALA A 167 0.89 -7.73 -9.45
N ARG A 168 0.63 -6.56 -10.05
CA ARG A 168 0.38 -5.30 -9.33
C ARG A 168 -0.75 -5.42 -8.30
N ASP A 169 -1.87 -6.00 -8.71
CA ASP A 169 -3.05 -6.22 -7.87
C ASP A 169 -2.76 -7.17 -6.70
N VAL A 170 -2.02 -8.26 -6.96
CA VAL A 170 -1.57 -9.20 -5.92
C VAL A 170 -0.64 -8.53 -4.91
N LEU A 171 0.31 -7.73 -5.38
CA LEU A 171 1.24 -6.98 -4.53
C LEU A 171 0.49 -5.96 -3.67
N LEU A 172 -0.41 -5.18 -4.28
CA LEU A 172 -1.22 -4.19 -3.58
C LEU A 172 -2.09 -4.86 -2.50
N ALA A 173 -2.81 -5.93 -2.83
CA ALA A 173 -3.66 -6.65 -1.88
C ALA A 173 -2.84 -7.22 -0.72
N ARG A 174 -1.65 -7.78 -1.00
CA ARG A 174 -0.75 -8.29 0.03
C ARG A 174 -0.21 -7.18 0.93
N LEU A 175 0.23 -6.06 0.36
CA LEU A 175 0.70 -4.91 1.12
C LEU A 175 -0.42 -4.33 2.02
N GLN A 176 -1.61 -4.14 1.47
CA GLN A 176 -2.76 -3.65 2.24
C GLN A 176 -3.12 -4.60 3.39
N LYS A 177 -3.06 -5.91 3.18
CA LYS A 177 -3.29 -6.91 4.24
C LYS A 177 -2.29 -6.78 5.38
N GLU A 178 -1.01 -6.62 5.09
CA GLU A 178 0.02 -6.43 6.12
C GLU A 178 -0.23 -5.12 6.91
N LEU A 179 -0.52 -4.03 6.20
CA LEU A 179 -0.76 -2.71 6.79
C LEU A 179 -2.07 -2.60 7.58
N ALA A 180 -3.11 -3.35 7.22
CA ALA A 180 -4.40 -3.33 7.88
C ALA A 180 -4.28 -3.62 9.38
N THR A 181 -3.37 -4.54 9.76
CA THR A 181 -3.13 -4.94 11.16
C THR A 181 -2.03 -4.15 11.86
N ALA A 182 -1.37 -3.23 11.15
CA ALA A 182 -0.26 -2.43 11.66
C ALA A 182 -0.75 -1.12 12.29
N SER A 183 -0.38 -0.90 13.56
CA SER A 183 -0.70 0.32 14.31
C SER A 183 0.40 1.37 14.15
N ARG A 184 1.66 0.94 14.18
CA ARG A 184 2.83 1.78 14.00
C ARG A 184 3.71 1.27 12.88
N VAL A 185 4.55 2.15 12.37
CA VAL A 185 5.50 1.84 11.31
C VAL A 185 6.77 2.64 11.52
N ARG A 186 7.92 2.02 11.21
CA ARG A 186 9.17 2.69 10.90
C ARG A 186 9.47 2.55 9.42
N ILE A 187 9.71 3.66 8.76
CA ILE A 187 9.96 3.75 7.33
C ILE A 187 11.40 4.16 7.13
N PHE A 188 12.17 3.31 6.47
CA PHE A 188 13.44 3.71 5.89
C PHE A 188 13.18 4.14 4.46
N GLY A 189 13.59 5.35 4.11
CA GLY A 189 13.31 5.92 2.80
C GLY A 189 13.96 7.27 2.62
N ARG A 190 13.59 7.94 1.55
CA ARG A 190 14.08 9.29 1.23
C ARG A 190 12.97 10.29 1.44
N SER A 191 13.26 11.42 2.07
CA SER A 191 12.27 12.50 2.20
C SER A 191 12.01 13.20 0.88
N TYR A 192 10.80 13.75 0.72
CA TYR A 192 10.44 14.58 -0.44
C TYR A 192 11.22 15.90 -0.48
N THR A 193 11.25 16.53 -1.66
CA THR A 193 11.77 17.89 -1.88
C THR A 193 11.05 18.98 -1.10
N ASP A 194 9.82 18.74 -0.64
CA ASP A 194 9.02 19.70 0.11
C ASP A 194 8.83 19.35 1.59
N GLY A 195 9.56 18.34 2.08
CA GLY A 195 9.58 17.93 3.48
C GLY A 195 8.29 17.30 3.98
N THR A 196 7.33 16.98 3.10
CA THR A 196 5.98 16.51 3.50
C THR A 196 5.91 15.05 3.94
N GLY A 197 7.01 14.32 3.82
CA GLY A 197 6.94 12.87 3.88
C GLY A 197 8.13 12.19 3.22
N THR A 198 7.95 10.89 2.95
CA THR A 198 8.97 10.03 2.36
C THR A 198 8.49 9.25 1.13
N HIS A 199 9.44 8.92 0.27
CA HIS A 199 9.30 8.01 -0.86
C HIS A 199 10.50 7.06 -0.92
N ASN A 200 10.66 6.35 -2.04
CA ASN A 200 11.77 5.43 -2.27
C ASN A 200 11.92 4.40 -1.15
N VAL A 201 10.78 3.87 -0.69
CA VAL A 201 10.70 2.78 0.29
C VAL A 201 10.99 1.40 -0.34
N HIS A 202 11.73 1.38 -1.45
CA HIS A 202 12.17 0.21 -2.20
C HIS A 202 13.70 0.27 -2.37
N ARG A 203 14.34 -0.80 -2.88
CA ARG A 203 15.79 -0.77 -3.15
C ARG A 203 16.15 0.40 -4.05
N ASN A 204 17.20 1.12 -3.71
CA ASN A 204 17.82 2.09 -4.63
C ASN A 204 19.34 1.88 -4.77
N GLY A 205 19.89 0.84 -4.13
CA GLY A 205 21.32 0.53 -4.17
C GLY A 205 22.13 1.42 -3.24
N ARG A 206 23.45 1.15 -3.12
CA ARG A 206 24.40 1.97 -2.33
C ARG A 206 23.95 2.18 -0.87
N ASP A 207 23.53 1.11 -0.22
CA ASP A 207 23.02 1.09 1.15
C ASP A 207 21.80 1.99 1.40
N ARG A 208 20.93 2.14 0.39
CA ARG A 208 19.74 3.00 0.41
C ARG A 208 18.51 2.23 -0.02
N ASP A 209 18.19 1.22 0.75
CA ASP A 209 17.04 0.38 0.48
C ASP A 209 15.98 0.64 1.50
N GLY A 210 14.89 1.19 0.99
CA GLY A 210 13.76 1.37 1.85
C GLY A 210 13.22 0.04 2.34
N VAL A 211 12.78 0.06 3.59
CA VAL A 211 12.04 -1.03 4.24
C VAL A 211 10.98 -0.40 5.12
N LEU A 212 9.85 -1.08 5.27
CA LEU A 212 8.87 -0.77 6.29
C LEU A 212 9.00 -1.79 7.41
N ILE A 213 9.20 -1.34 8.64
CA ILE A 213 9.05 -2.18 9.82
C ILE A 213 7.69 -1.86 10.41
N ILE A 214 6.76 -2.81 10.36
CA ILE A 214 5.41 -2.65 10.88
C ILE A 214 5.30 -3.29 12.26
N HIS A 215 4.71 -2.54 13.19
CA HIS A 215 4.39 -3.01 14.53
C HIS A 215 2.90 -3.37 14.55
N ARG A 216 2.61 -4.64 14.87
CA ARG A 216 1.23 -5.13 14.87
C ARG A 216 0.52 -4.70 16.15
N GLY A 217 -0.77 -4.39 16.04
CA GLY A 217 -1.60 -4.03 17.20
C GLY A 217 -1.96 -5.21 18.13
N GLU A 218 -1.62 -6.44 17.73
CA GLU A 218 -1.91 -7.67 18.48
C GLU A 218 -0.89 -7.90 19.62
N PRO A 219 -1.31 -8.34 20.82
CA PRO A 219 -0.43 -8.56 21.99
C PRO A 219 0.77 -9.49 21.75
N ASP A 220 0.62 -10.47 20.85
CA ASP A 220 1.68 -11.41 20.47
C ASP A 220 2.20 -11.19 19.03
N GLY A 221 1.77 -10.09 18.41
CA GLY A 221 2.14 -9.75 17.05
C GLY A 221 3.63 -9.40 16.97
N ARG A 222 4.45 -10.30 16.43
CA ARG A 222 5.83 -9.96 16.07
C ARG A 222 5.84 -8.86 15.02
N ASP A 223 6.75 -7.91 15.19
CA ASP A 223 7.07 -6.92 14.17
C ASP A 223 7.43 -7.62 12.87
N ARG A 224 7.12 -6.98 11.74
CA ARG A 224 7.46 -7.51 10.42
C ARG A 224 8.23 -6.47 9.62
N ALA A 225 9.27 -6.92 8.95
CA ALA A 225 9.88 -6.16 7.88
C ALA A 225 9.15 -6.43 6.57
N ILE A 226 8.86 -5.38 5.82
CA ILE A 226 8.33 -5.41 4.46
C ILE A 226 9.35 -4.71 3.57
N ALA A 227 10.04 -5.49 2.74
CA ALA A 227 10.96 -4.99 1.75
C ALA A 227 10.32 -5.07 0.36
N LEU A 228 10.56 -4.05 -0.46
CA LEU A 228 10.07 -3.97 -1.83
C LEU A 228 11.23 -3.77 -2.80
N ARG A 229 11.14 -4.41 -3.96
CA ARG A 229 12.10 -4.19 -5.05
C ARG A 229 11.44 -4.31 -6.42
N PHE A 230 12.10 -3.74 -7.42
CA PHE A 230 11.86 -4.07 -8.81
C PHE A 230 12.64 -5.32 -9.22
N GLN A 231 12.14 -6.07 -10.20
CA GLN A 231 12.79 -7.31 -10.64
C GLN A 231 14.14 -7.11 -11.32
N ASN A 232 14.39 -5.93 -11.89
CA ASN A 232 15.69 -5.59 -12.47
C ASN A 232 16.75 -5.23 -11.42
N GLN A 233 16.39 -5.21 -10.13
CA GLN A 233 17.31 -4.93 -9.03
C GLN A 233 17.85 -6.24 -8.45
N VAL A 234 19.11 -6.51 -8.74
CA VAL A 234 19.89 -7.66 -8.25
C VAL A 234 21.04 -7.17 -7.38
N PHE A 235 21.40 -7.98 -6.38
CA PHE A 235 22.40 -7.72 -5.35
C PHE A 235 23.32 -8.94 -5.27
#